data_AF-A0AAN8V8L6-F1
#
_entry.id   AF-A0AAN8V8L6-F1
#
_cell.length_a   1.000
_cell.length_b   1.000
_cell.length_c   1.000
_cell.angle_alpha   90.00
_cell.angle_beta   90.00
_cell.angle_gamma   90.00
#
_symmetry.space_group_name_H-M   'P 1'
#
loop_
_entity.id
_entity.type
_entity.pdbx_description
1 polymer ?
#
loop_
_entity_poly.entity_id
_entity_poly.type
_entity_poly.pdbx_seq_one_letter_code
_entity_poly.pdbx_strand_id
1 'polypeptide(L)'
;MDLHTAKVKGGVGPFASPAMNITLLLPFPKALIPSSLLHRPFDVHLKSEKLSTKCQIETERGLEFDTGGTFFRRESATGRDLGVLAAILYKKSKGNLRVLDAMCGCGIRSLRYLVEAKADFVLANDANDEYRSVILHNLSRVARVSDGERKWVITHFDANRILADCYLQREFFDLIDIDSFGSDSMFMRTAFGALRLNGLLYLTSTDGYSSGGGAIRDAAILGYHVSPLFSYYSYHGPVFRVMLRVYRGKLPDNRYYGFISYCHNCGHSQAFSWDQLGQMCCPCSNSRVPSSLVVSGPLWTGPLHDAKYLKEMLLFAEKLGWAGGGMRTDLEKLLNQLIDEADPSLPFGYIKLDEVASRSKVNSPTLRAMMDSIQKLQDRTLLLMQLRRTALWQHAYGLQRSSSKADGSNLNVMSAQ
;
A
#
# COMPACT_ATOMS: atom_id res chain seq x y z
N MET A 1 -8.63 44.45 -61.60
CA MET A 1 -9.15 43.33 -60.80
C MET A 1 -8.45 42.05 -61.25
N ASP A 2 -7.12 41.94 -61.21
CA ASP A 2 -6.15 42.09 -60.10
C ASP A 2 -6.34 41.00 -59.03
N LEU A 3 -5.35 40.16 -58.69
CA LEU A 3 -3.91 40.31 -58.84
C LEU A 3 -3.17 38.97 -58.95
N HIS A 4 -2.16 39.01 -59.81
CA HIS A 4 -1.16 38.00 -60.07
C HIS A 4 -0.24 37.72 -58.87
N THR A 5 0.19 36.47 -58.82
CA THR A 5 1.26 35.90 -58.02
C THR A 5 2.65 36.42 -58.40
N ALA A 6 3.50 36.68 -57.41
CA ALA A 6 4.95 36.70 -57.57
C ALA A 6 5.66 36.23 -56.29
N LYS A 7 6.49 35.19 -56.44
CA LYS A 7 7.45 34.66 -55.45
C LYS A 7 8.64 35.60 -55.31
N VAL A 8 9.17 35.80 -54.09
CA VAL A 8 10.62 36.06 -53.85
C VAL A 8 11.08 35.47 -52.50
N LYS A 9 12.31 34.94 -52.50
CA LYS A 9 13.08 34.33 -51.40
C LYS A 9 13.79 35.37 -50.49
N GLY A 10 14.18 34.95 -49.27
CA GLY A 10 15.20 35.55 -48.40
C GLY A 10 14.79 35.37 -46.93
N GLY A 11 15.58 34.92 -45.95
CA GLY A 11 17.02 35.03 -45.70
C GLY A 11 17.18 35.56 -44.26
N VAL A 12 17.96 34.87 -43.43
CA VAL A 12 17.96 34.87 -41.94
C VAL A 12 18.56 36.13 -41.29
N GLY A 13 18.05 36.54 -40.11
CA GLY A 13 18.77 37.41 -39.16
C GLY A 13 17.91 37.92 -37.98
N PRO A 14 18.44 38.04 -36.74
CA PRO A 14 17.68 37.86 -35.50
C PRO A 14 17.22 39.18 -34.85
N PHE A 15 16.07 39.17 -34.17
CA PHE A 15 15.69 40.26 -33.26
C PHE A 15 15.23 39.72 -31.90
N ALA A 16 15.86 40.27 -30.87
CA ALA A 16 15.66 40.01 -29.47
C ALA A 16 14.28 40.47 -28.99
N SER A 17 13.64 39.66 -28.15
CA SER A 17 12.46 40.09 -27.38
C SER A 17 12.91 40.75 -26.07
N PRO A 18 12.40 41.95 -25.73
CA PRO A 18 12.64 42.53 -24.42
C PRO A 18 11.69 41.92 -23.39
N ALA A 19 12.25 41.65 -22.22
CA ALA A 19 11.52 41.37 -21.00
C ALA A 19 10.75 42.61 -20.55
N MET A 20 9.50 42.45 -20.11
CA MET A 20 8.91 43.32 -19.10
C MET A 20 7.91 42.55 -18.23
N ASN A 21 8.20 42.61 -16.93
CA ASN A 21 7.46 42.10 -15.78
C ASN A 21 5.98 42.51 -15.77
N ILE A 22 5.11 41.61 -15.28
CA ILE A 22 4.18 41.89 -14.17
C ILE A 22 4.16 40.63 -13.28
N THR A 23 4.91 40.67 -12.17
CA THR A 23 4.74 39.74 -11.05
C THR A 23 3.69 40.33 -10.13
N LEU A 24 2.41 40.01 -10.36
CA LEU A 24 1.38 40.25 -9.36
C LEU A 24 1.40 39.08 -8.37
N LEU A 25 2.20 39.22 -7.31
CA LEU A 25 2.05 38.47 -6.07
C LEU A 25 0.77 38.96 -5.40
N LEU A 26 -0.37 38.39 -5.77
CA LEU A 26 -1.56 38.47 -4.94
C LEU A 26 -1.43 37.42 -3.84
N PRO A 27 -1.48 37.80 -2.55
CA PRO A 27 -1.63 36.83 -1.48
C PRO A 27 -2.96 36.12 -1.71
N PHE A 28 -2.93 34.77 -1.71
CA PHE A 28 -4.16 33.98 -1.73
C PHE A 28 -5.09 34.51 -0.63
N PRO A 29 -6.30 34.99 -0.96
CA PRO A 29 -7.21 35.48 0.05
C PRO A 29 -7.49 34.31 1.01
N LYS A 30 -7.27 34.54 2.31
CA LYS A 30 -7.82 33.68 3.37
C LYS A 30 -9.30 33.54 3.05
N ALA A 31 -9.73 32.34 2.70
CA ALA A 31 -11.12 32.07 2.44
C ALA A 31 -11.91 32.40 3.72
N LEU A 32 -12.62 33.53 3.70
CA LEU A 32 -13.73 33.82 4.59
C LEU A 32 -14.88 32.91 4.14
N ILE A 33 -14.91 31.69 4.67
CA ILE A 33 -16.01 30.74 4.48
C ILE A 33 -16.38 30.21 5.88
N PRO A 34 -17.67 30.20 6.26
CA PRO A 34 -18.07 29.84 7.62
C PRO A 34 -17.68 28.41 7.97
N SER A 35 -17.18 28.22 9.19
CA SER A 35 -16.74 26.97 9.80
C SER A 35 -17.89 26.00 10.15
N SER A 36 -18.90 25.83 9.29
CA SER A 36 -20.25 25.45 9.73
C SER A 36 -20.65 23.98 9.61
N LEU A 37 -19.72 23.03 9.40
CA LEU A 37 -20.06 21.59 9.43
C LEU A 37 -19.33 20.79 10.52
N LEU A 38 -18.15 21.21 10.97
CA LEU A 38 -17.51 20.67 12.19
C LEU A 38 -17.88 21.39 13.50
N HIS A 39 -18.51 22.57 13.41
CA HIS A 39 -19.00 23.35 14.56
C HIS A 39 -20.52 23.35 14.76
N ARG A 40 -21.31 22.62 13.97
CA ARG A 40 -22.68 22.33 14.43
C ARG A 40 -22.55 21.46 15.68
N PRO A 41 -23.15 21.82 16.83
CA PRO A 41 -23.41 20.83 17.85
C PRO A 41 -24.37 19.85 17.18
N PHE A 42 -23.86 18.72 16.69
CA PHE A 42 -24.70 17.57 16.41
C PHE A 42 -25.11 17.04 17.79
N ASP A 43 -26.06 17.75 18.41
CA ASP A 43 -26.87 17.23 19.50
C ASP A 43 -27.78 16.18 18.87
N VAL A 44 -27.22 14.98 18.73
CA VAL A 44 -28.04 13.79 18.60
C VAL A 44 -28.78 13.69 19.93
N HIS A 45 -30.11 13.87 19.89
CA HIS A 45 -30.97 13.47 20.99
C HIS A 45 -30.53 12.07 21.45
N LEU A 46 -29.89 12.00 22.63
CA LEU A 46 -29.64 10.76 23.33
C LEU A 46 -31.00 10.19 23.70
N LYS A 47 -31.58 9.42 22.77
CA LYS A 47 -32.53 8.40 23.18
C LYS A 47 -31.73 7.43 24.03
N SER A 48 -32.00 7.47 25.33
CA SER A 48 -31.65 6.43 26.29
C SER A 48 -32.38 5.15 25.89
N GLU A 49 -31.99 4.53 24.78
CA GLU A 49 -32.32 3.15 24.52
C GLU A 49 -31.25 2.30 25.20
N LYS A 50 -31.70 1.45 26.12
CA LYS A 50 -30.89 0.42 26.77
C LYS A 50 -30.39 -0.55 25.68
N LEU A 51 -29.33 -0.17 24.98
CA LEU A 51 -28.61 -1.08 24.10
C LEU A 51 -27.80 -2.00 25.00
N SER A 52 -28.21 -3.26 25.07
CA SER A 52 -27.43 -4.33 25.69
C SER A 52 -26.14 -4.53 24.88
N THR A 53 -25.14 -3.70 25.13
CA THR A 53 -23.82 -3.78 24.50
C THR A 53 -23.05 -4.92 25.14
N LYS A 54 -22.90 -6.00 24.38
CA LYS A 54 -22.01 -7.12 24.71
C LYS A 54 -20.57 -6.57 24.75
N CYS A 55 -20.08 -6.24 25.95
CA CYS A 55 -18.72 -5.76 26.14
C CYS A 55 -17.72 -6.90 25.89
N GLN A 56 -16.75 -6.65 25.02
CA GLN A 56 -15.67 -7.58 24.67
C GLN A 56 -14.37 -6.80 24.70
N ILE A 57 -13.70 -6.82 25.86
CA ILE A 57 -12.44 -6.12 26.05
C ILE A 57 -11.31 -6.91 25.40
N GLU A 58 -10.53 -6.22 24.59
CA GLU A 58 -9.32 -6.71 23.95
C GLU A 58 -8.16 -5.78 24.30
N THR A 59 -6.93 -6.28 24.14
CA THR A 59 -5.72 -5.48 24.35
C THR A 59 -4.80 -5.62 23.16
N GLU A 60 -4.32 -4.49 22.65
CA GLU A 60 -3.34 -4.44 21.56
C GLU A 60 -2.26 -3.43 21.89
N ARG A 61 -0.98 -3.86 21.89
CA ARG A 61 0.18 -3.03 22.23
C ARG A 61 0.03 -2.26 23.56
N GLY A 62 -0.65 -2.88 24.54
CA GLY A 62 -0.89 -2.30 25.87
C GLY A 62 -2.09 -1.35 25.95
N LEU A 63 -2.84 -1.17 24.86
CA LEU A 63 -4.06 -0.40 24.84
C LEU A 63 -5.27 -1.33 24.96
N GLU A 64 -6.07 -1.12 25.99
CA GLU A 64 -7.35 -1.79 26.18
C GLU A 64 -8.46 -1.06 25.42
N PHE A 65 -9.32 -1.83 24.76
CA PHE A 65 -10.46 -1.31 24.00
C PHE A 65 -11.61 -2.32 23.97
N ASP A 66 -12.83 -1.82 23.82
CA ASP A 66 -14.02 -2.63 23.68
C ASP A 66 -14.33 -2.85 22.20
N THR A 67 -14.47 -4.10 21.76
CA THR A 67 -14.91 -4.42 20.41
C THR A 67 -16.43 -4.42 20.27
N GLY A 68 -17.17 -4.53 21.37
CA GLY A 68 -18.62 -4.63 21.36
C GLY A 68 -19.13 -5.72 20.40
N GLY A 69 -20.15 -5.36 19.62
CA GLY A 69 -20.63 -6.15 18.48
C GLY A 69 -20.00 -5.79 17.12
N THR A 70 -18.93 -5.00 17.11
CA THR A 70 -18.25 -4.60 15.87
C THR A 70 -17.45 -5.75 15.28
N PHE A 71 -17.13 -5.64 13.99
CA PHE A 71 -16.16 -6.54 13.39
C PHE A 71 -14.74 -6.21 13.86
N PHE A 72 -14.08 -7.20 14.48
CA PHE A 72 -12.69 -7.12 14.91
C PHE A 72 -11.96 -8.43 14.62
N ARG A 73 -10.70 -8.33 14.17
CA ARG A 73 -9.79 -9.47 13.95
C ARG A 73 -8.46 -9.21 14.66
N ARG A 74 -8.07 -10.12 15.57
CA ARG A 74 -6.75 -10.07 16.25
C ARG A 74 -5.61 -10.31 15.27
N GLU A 75 -5.84 -11.14 14.27
CA GLU A 75 -4.88 -11.52 13.22
C GLU A 75 -4.47 -10.31 12.35
N SER A 76 -5.27 -9.24 12.36
CA SER A 76 -4.97 -7.97 11.68
C SER A 76 -4.04 -7.04 12.49
N ALA A 77 -3.60 -7.43 13.69
CA ALA A 77 -2.76 -6.59 14.56
C ALA A 77 -1.47 -6.13 13.87
N THR A 78 -0.76 -7.03 13.18
CA THR A 78 0.45 -6.67 12.41
C THR A 78 0.15 -5.65 11.33
N GLY A 79 -1.01 -5.73 10.67
CA GLY A 79 -1.44 -4.74 9.69
C GLY A 79 -1.70 -3.37 10.32
N ARG A 80 -2.27 -3.33 11.52
CA ARG A 80 -2.45 -2.08 12.29
C ARG A 80 -1.10 -1.51 12.73
N ASP A 81 -0.17 -2.36 13.18
CA ASP A 81 1.19 -1.94 13.55
C ASP A 81 1.92 -1.23 12.40
N LEU A 82 1.84 -1.79 11.19
CA LEU A 82 2.46 -1.18 10.01
C LEU A 82 1.87 0.20 9.68
N GLY A 83 0.55 0.36 9.81
CA GLY A 83 -0.13 1.65 9.62
C GLY A 83 0.34 2.69 10.64
N VAL A 84 0.40 2.30 11.92
CA VAL A 84 0.86 3.19 13.00
C VAL A 84 2.33 3.56 12.87
N LEU A 85 3.21 2.61 12.55
CA LEU A 85 4.63 2.88 12.30
C LEU A 85 4.81 3.88 11.16
N ALA A 86 4.04 3.74 10.07
CA ALA A 86 4.07 4.69 8.97
C ALA A 86 3.59 6.09 9.40
N ALA A 87 2.53 6.17 10.20
CA ALA A 87 2.03 7.41 10.77
C ALA A 87 3.08 8.10 11.66
N ILE A 88 3.79 7.35 12.51
CA ILE A 88 4.90 7.84 13.36
C ILE A 88 6.00 8.45 12.50
N LEU A 89 6.46 7.72 11.47
CA LEU A 89 7.51 8.20 10.57
C LEU A 89 7.08 9.46 9.81
N TYR A 90 5.83 9.52 9.35
CA TYR A 90 5.29 10.71 8.70
C TYR A 90 5.29 11.91 9.64
N LYS A 91 4.72 11.76 10.84
CA LYS A 91 4.66 12.83 11.86
C LYS A 91 6.05 13.34 12.20
N LYS A 92 7.02 12.44 12.39
CA LYS A 92 8.42 12.83 12.66
C LYS A 92 9.03 13.61 11.50
N SER A 93 8.75 13.23 10.26
CA SER A 93 9.29 13.88 9.07
C SER A 93 8.65 15.24 8.77
N LYS A 94 7.34 15.38 9.01
CA LYS A 94 6.56 16.55 8.59
C LYS A 94 6.16 17.49 9.72
N GLY A 95 6.26 17.04 10.98
CA GLY A 95 5.82 17.78 12.16
C GLY A 95 4.30 17.84 12.33
N ASN A 96 3.53 17.78 11.23
CA ASN A 96 2.07 17.61 11.07
C ASN A 96 1.60 16.13 11.04
N LEU A 97 0.48 15.72 11.64
CA LEU A 97 -0.25 14.49 11.27
C LEU A 97 -1.75 14.62 11.55
N ARG A 98 -2.54 14.86 10.49
CA ARG A 98 -4.01 14.67 10.50
C ARG A 98 -4.36 13.32 9.86
N VAL A 99 -5.15 12.50 10.55
CA VAL A 99 -5.55 11.17 10.06
C VAL A 99 -7.06 11.11 9.82
N LEU A 100 -7.47 10.50 8.71
CA LEU A 100 -8.84 10.04 8.48
C LEU A 100 -8.84 8.52 8.52
N ASP A 101 -9.57 7.94 9.47
CA ASP A 101 -9.85 6.50 9.53
C ASP A 101 -11.27 6.30 8.98
N ALA A 102 -11.37 5.95 7.69
CA ALA A 102 -12.62 6.05 6.95
C ALA A 102 -13.64 4.95 7.31
N MET A 103 -13.17 3.81 7.80
CA MET A 103 -13.95 2.62 8.15
C MET A 103 -13.40 2.02 9.45
N CYS A 104 -13.62 2.72 10.56
CA CYS A 104 -12.86 2.52 11.78
C CYS A 104 -13.31 1.33 12.65
N GLY A 105 -14.48 0.72 12.40
CA GLY A 105 -15.00 -0.39 13.19
C GLY A 105 -15.18 0.00 14.67
N CYS A 106 -14.48 -0.68 15.58
CA CYS A 106 -14.45 -0.28 17.00
C CYS A 106 -13.60 0.98 17.29
N GLY A 107 -12.92 1.54 16.29
CA GLY A 107 -12.05 2.71 16.45
C GLY A 107 -10.63 2.39 16.94
N ILE A 108 -10.20 1.12 16.94
CA ILE A 108 -8.87 0.74 17.44
C ILE A 108 -7.74 1.41 16.64
N ARG A 109 -7.83 1.52 15.31
CA ARG A 109 -6.81 2.23 14.52
C ARG A 109 -6.76 3.70 14.87
N SER A 110 -7.91 4.37 14.89
CA SER A 110 -8.05 5.74 15.35
C SER A 110 -7.42 5.98 16.74
N LEU A 111 -7.69 5.10 17.71
CA LEU A 111 -7.12 5.18 19.05
C LEU A 111 -5.59 5.04 19.02
N ARG A 112 -5.06 4.07 18.27
CA ARG A 112 -3.62 3.86 18.11
C ARG A 112 -2.95 5.03 17.40
N TYR A 113 -3.56 5.64 16.38
CA TYR A 113 -3.05 6.84 15.74
C TYR A 113 -2.95 8.03 16.71
N LEU A 114 -3.93 8.19 17.61
CA LEU A 114 -3.89 9.22 18.64
C LEU A 114 -2.81 8.94 19.70
N VAL A 115 -2.76 7.71 20.23
CA VAL A 115 -1.95 7.38 21.40
C VAL A 115 -0.50 7.06 21.03
N GLU A 116 -0.28 6.26 19.99
CA GLU A 116 1.03 5.74 19.61
C GLU A 116 1.69 6.66 18.57
N ALA A 117 0.96 7.08 17.53
CA ALA A 117 1.50 7.99 16.51
C ALA A 117 1.45 9.48 16.90
N LYS A 118 0.79 9.81 18.02
CA LYS A 118 0.61 11.19 18.49
C LYS A 118 0.04 12.10 17.39
N ALA A 119 -0.93 11.59 16.64
CA ALA A 119 -1.64 12.37 15.62
C ALA A 119 -2.20 13.67 16.22
N ASP A 120 -2.12 14.76 15.48
CA ASP A 120 -2.66 16.05 15.91
C ASP A 120 -4.19 16.00 15.92
N PHE A 121 -4.76 15.33 14.93
CA PHE A 121 -6.19 15.17 14.73
C PHE A 121 -6.50 13.81 14.11
N VAL A 122 -7.57 13.17 14.57
CA VAL A 122 -8.13 11.97 13.95
C VAL A 122 -9.63 12.15 13.68
N LEU A 123 -10.05 12.01 12.43
CA LEU A 123 -11.45 11.84 12.06
C LEU A 123 -11.74 10.34 11.94
N ALA A 124 -12.46 9.79 12.91
CA ALA A 124 -12.86 8.40 12.95
C ALA A 124 -14.27 8.27 12.35
N ASN A 125 -14.41 7.57 11.23
CA ASN A 125 -15.67 7.38 10.55
C ASN A 125 -16.05 5.89 10.50
N ASP A 126 -17.31 5.57 10.73
CA ASP A 126 -17.86 4.26 10.40
C ASP A 126 -19.31 4.39 9.92
N ALA A 127 -19.66 3.75 8.81
CA ALA A 127 -21.00 3.88 8.24
C ALA A 127 -22.11 3.33 9.17
N ASN A 128 -21.79 2.42 10.10
CA ASN A 128 -22.75 1.90 11.05
C ASN A 128 -22.84 2.79 12.30
N ASP A 129 -23.99 3.45 12.49
CA ASP A 129 -24.23 4.31 13.65
C ASP A 129 -24.36 3.54 14.97
N GLU A 130 -24.67 2.24 14.93
CA GLU A 130 -24.73 1.39 16.12
C GLU A 130 -23.38 1.29 16.83
N TYR A 131 -22.27 1.53 16.12
CA TYR A 131 -20.92 1.48 16.67
C TYR A 131 -20.51 2.77 17.38
N ARG A 132 -21.34 3.83 17.33
CA ARG A 132 -21.07 5.12 17.96
C ARG A 132 -20.64 5.00 19.40
N SER A 133 -21.38 4.23 20.20
CA SER A 133 -21.12 4.09 21.64
C SER A 133 -19.77 3.44 21.91
N VAL A 134 -19.42 2.39 21.17
CA VAL A 134 -18.12 1.70 21.25
C VAL A 134 -16.98 2.60 20.81
N ILE A 135 -17.11 3.29 19.67
CA ILE A 135 -16.05 4.18 19.16
C ILE A 135 -15.84 5.33 20.14
N LEU A 136 -16.93 5.93 20.63
CA LEU A 136 -16.88 7.02 21.61
C LEU A 136 -16.25 6.55 22.92
N HIS A 137 -16.66 5.40 23.44
CA HIS A 137 -16.06 4.79 24.63
C HIS A 137 -14.56 4.60 24.43
N ASN A 138 -14.14 4.07 23.28
CA ASN A 138 -12.74 3.82 22.99
C ASN A 138 -11.89 5.10 22.87
N LEU A 139 -12.38 6.10 22.14
CA LEU A 139 -11.67 7.36 21.95
C LEU A 139 -11.73 8.28 23.17
N SER A 140 -12.71 8.11 24.08
CA SER A 140 -12.81 8.89 25.32
C SER A 140 -11.60 8.74 26.25
N ARG A 141 -10.79 7.69 26.06
CA ARG A 141 -9.50 7.48 26.72
C ARG A 141 -8.46 8.56 26.38
N VAL A 142 -8.65 9.27 25.27
CA VAL A 142 -7.85 10.42 24.87
C VAL A 142 -8.68 11.68 25.01
N ALA A 143 -8.13 12.71 25.67
CA ALA A 143 -8.79 14.00 25.83
C ALA A 143 -9.27 14.53 24.47
N ARG A 144 -10.55 14.88 24.39
CA ARG A 144 -11.18 15.31 23.12
C ARG A 144 -10.62 16.65 22.61
N VAL A 145 -10.15 17.49 23.53
CA VAL A 145 -9.51 18.77 23.26
C VAL A 145 -8.20 18.82 24.05
N SER A 146 -7.12 19.26 23.40
CA SER A 146 -5.82 19.55 24.02
C SER A 146 -5.32 20.87 23.46
N ASP A 147 -4.82 21.75 24.32
CA ASP A 147 -4.25 23.04 23.90
C ASP A 147 -5.22 23.90 23.07
N GLY A 148 -6.52 23.82 23.38
CA GLY A 148 -7.60 24.52 22.66
C GLY A 148 -8.00 23.87 21.33
N GLU A 149 -7.30 22.84 20.88
CA GLU A 149 -7.52 22.18 19.61
C GLU A 149 -8.23 20.83 19.79
N ARG A 150 -9.17 20.52 18.90
CA ARG A 150 -9.89 19.24 18.91
C ARG A 150 -8.95 18.12 18.46
N LYS A 151 -8.83 17.05 19.25
CA LYS A 151 -7.97 15.89 18.96
C LYS A 151 -8.65 14.84 18.09
N TRP A 152 -9.97 14.67 18.23
CA TRP A 152 -10.70 13.69 17.44
C TRP A 152 -12.17 14.05 17.23
N VAL A 153 -12.73 13.54 16.13
CA VAL A 153 -14.15 13.62 15.76
C VAL A 153 -14.61 12.24 15.34
N ILE A 154 -15.87 11.92 15.66
CA ILE A 154 -16.54 10.70 15.20
C ILE A 154 -17.64 11.09 14.23
N THR A 155 -17.72 10.42 13.09
CA THR A 155 -18.81 10.55 12.12
C THR A 155 -19.36 9.19 11.71
N HIS A 156 -20.60 9.19 11.22
CA HIS A 156 -21.25 7.96 10.76
C HIS A 156 -21.82 8.13 9.36
N PHE A 157 -20.93 8.07 8.38
CA PHE A 157 -21.28 8.20 6.97
C PHE A 157 -20.62 7.09 6.15
N ASP A 158 -21.19 6.83 4.98
CA ASP A 158 -20.48 6.10 3.94
C ASP A 158 -19.10 6.73 3.67
N ALA A 159 -18.09 5.90 3.45
CA ALA A 159 -16.71 6.35 3.30
C ALA A 159 -16.53 7.31 2.11
N ASN A 160 -17.20 7.09 0.97
CA ASN A 160 -17.13 8.00 -0.16
C ASN A 160 -17.77 9.35 0.16
N ARG A 161 -18.86 9.35 0.93
CA ARG A 161 -19.51 10.58 1.37
C ARG A 161 -18.58 11.43 2.23
N ILE A 162 -17.99 10.85 3.29
CA ILE A 162 -17.12 11.63 4.19
C ILE A 162 -15.88 12.14 3.45
N LEU A 163 -15.30 11.34 2.55
CA LEU A 163 -14.15 11.74 1.73
C LEU A 163 -14.51 12.91 0.78
N ALA A 164 -15.65 12.83 0.11
CA ALA A 164 -16.13 13.90 -0.77
C ALA A 164 -16.45 15.19 0.02
N ASP A 165 -17.10 15.06 1.18
CA ASP A 165 -17.42 16.19 2.05
C ASP A 165 -16.14 16.90 2.53
N CYS A 166 -15.11 16.14 2.91
CA CYS A 166 -13.80 16.68 3.29
C CYS A 166 -13.15 17.47 2.12
N TYR A 167 -13.17 16.90 0.91
CA TYR A 167 -12.67 17.59 -0.28
C TYR A 167 -13.41 18.91 -0.55
N LEU A 168 -14.76 18.89 -0.51
CA LEU A 168 -15.59 20.07 -0.74
C LEU A 168 -15.37 21.16 0.31
N GLN A 169 -15.11 20.76 1.55
CA GLN A 169 -14.81 21.67 2.67
C GLN A 169 -13.34 22.10 2.72
N ARG A 170 -12.50 21.60 1.80
CA ARG A 170 -11.04 21.83 1.78
C ARG A 170 -10.34 21.35 3.06
N GLU A 171 -10.88 20.30 3.67
CA GLU A 171 -10.27 19.61 4.78
C GLU A 171 -9.42 18.46 4.26
N PHE A 172 -8.10 18.62 4.38
CA PHE A 172 -7.15 17.64 3.86
C PHE A 172 -6.44 16.90 4.99
N PHE A 173 -6.15 15.63 4.73
CA PHE A 173 -5.53 14.70 5.67
C PHE A 173 -4.12 14.31 5.22
N ASP A 174 -3.24 14.10 6.18
CA ASP A 174 -1.87 13.65 5.97
C ASP A 174 -1.78 12.15 5.79
N LEU A 175 -2.69 11.41 6.44
CA LEU A 175 -2.89 9.99 6.27
C LEU A 175 -4.38 9.69 6.13
N ILE A 176 -4.75 8.94 5.10
CA ILE A 176 -6.09 8.35 4.96
C ILE A 176 -5.95 6.83 5.05
N ASP A 177 -6.69 6.22 5.97
CA ASP A 177 -6.75 4.78 6.18
C ASP A 177 -8.13 4.24 5.74
N ILE A 178 -8.12 3.31 4.80
CA ILE A 178 -9.32 2.68 4.21
C ILE A 178 -9.21 1.18 4.41
N ASP A 179 -9.83 0.69 5.47
CA ASP A 179 -9.89 -0.73 5.80
C ASP A 179 -11.21 -1.36 5.33
N SER A 180 -11.42 -1.38 4.01
CA SER A 180 -12.64 -1.93 3.42
C SER A 180 -12.67 -3.46 3.39
N PHE A 181 -13.88 -4.02 3.41
CA PHE A 181 -14.14 -5.37 2.94
C PHE A 181 -14.24 -5.38 1.42
N GLY A 182 -13.68 -6.38 0.75
CA GLY A 182 -13.78 -6.47 -0.71
C GLY A 182 -12.74 -5.59 -1.41
N SER A 183 -13.20 -4.85 -2.42
CA SER A 183 -12.37 -3.97 -3.24
C SER A 183 -12.30 -2.56 -2.66
N ASP A 184 -11.10 -2.00 -2.61
CA ASP A 184 -10.85 -0.60 -2.24
C ASP A 184 -11.01 0.38 -3.43
N SER A 185 -11.15 -0.14 -4.65
CA SER A 185 -11.28 0.62 -5.90
C SER A 185 -12.36 1.71 -5.84
N MET A 186 -13.43 1.47 -5.08
CA MET A 186 -14.57 2.39 -4.95
C MET A 186 -14.24 3.69 -4.20
N PHE A 187 -13.16 3.72 -3.41
CA PHE A 187 -12.83 4.87 -2.56
C PHE A 187 -11.62 5.67 -3.06
N MET A 188 -10.88 5.13 -4.03
CA MET A 188 -9.61 5.71 -4.47
C MET A 188 -9.74 7.17 -4.96
N ARG A 189 -10.73 7.44 -5.82
CA ARG A 189 -10.89 8.77 -6.43
C ARG A 189 -11.23 9.84 -5.39
N THR A 190 -12.11 9.53 -4.45
CA THR A 190 -12.52 10.45 -3.38
C THR A 190 -11.39 10.60 -2.35
N ALA A 191 -10.66 9.53 -2.05
CA ALA A 191 -9.48 9.55 -1.20
C ALA A 191 -8.39 10.50 -1.72
N PHE A 192 -8.07 10.45 -3.01
CA PHE A 192 -7.12 11.38 -3.61
C PHE A 192 -7.56 12.84 -3.50
N GLY A 193 -8.86 13.12 -3.49
CA GLY A 193 -9.39 14.47 -3.27
C GLY A 193 -9.16 14.98 -1.85
N ALA A 194 -9.37 14.13 -0.84
CA ALA A 194 -9.23 14.51 0.57
C ALA A 194 -7.78 14.40 1.11
N LEU A 195 -6.86 13.82 0.36
CA LEU A 195 -5.48 13.61 0.79
C LEU A 195 -4.61 14.85 0.50
N ARG A 196 -3.75 15.24 1.44
CA ARG A 196 -2.69 16.21 1.20
C ARG A 196 -1.66 15.66 0.22
N LEU A 197 -1.08 16.55 -0.58
CA LEU A 197 0.07 16.20 -1.43
C LEU A 197 1.24 15.71 -0.56
N ASN A 198 1.90 14.65 -1.02
CA ASN A 198 2.91 13.88 -0.28
C ASN A 198 2.37 13.11 0.94
N GLY A 199 1.04 13.06 1.10
CA GLY A 199 0.35 12.30 2.13
C GLY A 199 0.42 10.79 1.90
N LEU A 200 -0.06 10.06 2.89
CA LEU A 200 -0.10 8.60 2.95
C LEU A 200 -1.52 8.09 2.73
N LEU A 201 -1.64 7.07 1.89
CA LEU A 201 -2.89 6.35 1.69
C LEU A 201 -2.66 4.90 2.07
N TYR A 202 -3.30 4.47 3.16
CA TYR A 202 -3.24 3.08 3.62
C TYR A 202 -4.49 2.35 3.20
N LEU A 203 -4.32 1.32 2.39
CA LEU A 203 -5.41 0.63 1.73
C LEU A 203 -5.43 -0.84 2.14
N THR A 204 -6.63 -1.34 2.40
CA THR A 204 -6.87 -2.76 2.61
C THR A 204 -7.87 -3.26 1.57
N SER A 205 -7.48 -4.32 0.86
CA SER A 205 -8.35 -5.02 -0.10
C SER A 205 -8.28 -6.53 0.07
N THR A 206 -9.37 -7.22 -0.21
CA THR A 206 -9.42 -8.70 -0.26
C THR A 206 -9.33 -9.24 -1.68
N ASP A 207 -9.52 -8.40 -2.69
CA ASP A 207 -9.44 -8.75 -4.12
C ASP A 207 -8.05 -8.51 -4.75
N GLY A 208 -7.17 -7.80 -4.04
CA GLY A 208 -5.83 -7.46 -4.50
C GLY A 208 -5.78 -6.34 -5.55
N TYR A 209 -6.87 -5.57 -5.75
CA TYR A 209 -6.92 -4.49 -6.76
C TYR A 209 -5.76 -3.49 -6.61
N SER A 210 -5.57 -2.94 -5.41
CA SER A 210 -4.49 -1.99 -5.14
C SER A 210 -3.11 -2.62 -5.24
N SER A 211 -2.93 -3.85 -4.76
CA SER A 211 -1.66 -4.58 -4.91
C SER A 211 -1.33 -4.92 -6.36
N GLY A 212 -2.35 -5.06 -7.22
CA GLY A 212 -2.21 -5.25 -8.66
C GLY A 212 -1.91 -3.96 -9.44
N GLY A 213 -1.85 -2.79 -8.81
CA GLY A 213 -1.57 -1.52 -9.47
C GLY A 213 -2.80 -0.75 -9.96
N GLY A 214 -4.02 -1.11 -9.53
CA GLY A 214 -5.23 -0.34 -9.84
C GLY A 214 -5.16 1.11 -9.33
N ALA A 215 -4.67 1.29 -8.09
CA ALA A 215 -4.48 2.61 -7.48
C ALA A 215 -3.56 3.55 -8.28
N ILE A 216 -2.61 2.99 -9.02
CA ILE A 216 -1.65 3.74 -9.86
C ILE A 216 -2.36 4.33 -11.07
N ARG A 217 -3.22 3.53 -11.70
CA ARG A 217 -4.04 3.97 -12.84
C ARG A 217 -5.00 5.08 -12.41
N ASP A 218 -5.69 4.89 -11.28
CA ASP A 218 -6.64 5.88 -10.77
C ASP A 218 -5.94 7.21 -10.40
N ALA A 219 -4.76 7.14 -9.79
CA ALA A 219 -3.94 8.32 -9.52
C ALA A 219 -3.55 9.06 -10.81
N ALA A 220 -3.10 8.33 -11.83
CA ALA A 220 -2.63 8.90 -13.09
C ALA A 220 -3.71 9.70 -13.82
N ILE A 221 -4.96 9.20 -13.81
CA ILE A 221 -6.13 9.88 -14.40
C ILE A 221 -6.35 11.25 -13.73
N LEU A 222 -6.05 11.37 -12.44
CA LEU A 222 -6.22 12.58 -11.66
C LEU A 222 -4.98 13.50 -11.67
N GLY A 223 -3.94 13.15 -12.44
CA GLY A 223 -2.69 13.91 -12.47
C GLY A 223 -1.80 13.73 -11.23
N TYR A 224 -1.98 12.60 -10.54
CA TYR A 224 -1.12 12.15 -9.45
C TYR A 224 -0.27 10.98 -9.89
N HIS A 225 0.80 10.75 -9.14
CA HIS A 225 1.50 9.48 -9.16
C HIS A 225 1.66 8.95 -7.74
N VAL A 226 1.66 7.63 -7.60
CA VAL A 226 1.79 6.97 -6.30
C VAL A 226 3.02 6.08 -6.29
N SER A 227 3.64 5.96 -5.13
CA SER A 227 4.74 5.02 -4.89
C SER A 227 4.36 4.12 -3.72
N PRO A 228 4.44 2.78 -3.89
CA PRO A 228 4.38 1.87 -2.75
C PRO A 228 5.53 2.15 -1.78
N LEU A 229 5.21 2.25 -0.50
CA LEU A 229 6.19 2.23 0.60
C LEU A 229 6.35 0.81 1.14
N PHE A 230 5.26 0.06 1.21
CA PHE A 230 5.25 -1.38 1.45
C PHE A 230 3.92 -1.99 0.99
N SER A 231 3.94 -3.29 0.71
CA SER A 231 2.75 -4.10 0.45
C SER A 231 2.81 -5.39 1.25
N TYR A 232 1.76 -5.72 1.98
CA TYR A 232 1.71 -6.90 2.85
C TYR A 232 0.48 -7.74 2.53
N TYR A 233 0.67 -9.06 2.40
CA TYR A 233 -0.41 -10.02 2.26
C TYR A 233 -0.52 -10.88 3.53
N SER A 234 -1.72 -10.95 4.12
CA SER A 234 -2.04 -11.77 5.28
C SER A 234 -2.93 -12.95 4.90
N TYR A 235 -2.48 -14.17 5.19
CA TYR A 235 -3.19 -15.42 4.85
C TYR A 235 -4.41 -15.69 5.72
N HIS A 236 -4.38 -15.24 6.98
CA HIS A 236 -5.44 -15.52 7.94
C HIS A 236 -6.72 -14.71 7.69
N GLY A 237 -6.76 -13.91 6.62
CA GLY A 237 -7.91 -13.10 6.23
C GLY A 237 -8.14 -12.94 4.73
N PRO A 238 -7.46 -13.73 3.88
CA PRO A 238 -6.75 -13.27 2.67
C PRO A 238 -6.91 -11.78 2.38
N VAL A 239 -5.99 -10.97 2.90
CA VAL A 239 -6.07 -9.51 2.78
C VAL A 239 -4.75 -8.92 2.33
N PHE A 240 -4.82 -8.04 1.34
CA PHE A 240 -3.73 -7.19 0.88
C PHE A 240 -3.80 -5.84 1.59
N ARG A 241 -2.66 -5.37 2.09
CA ARG A 241 -2.48 -4.05 2.69
C ARG A 241 -1.38 -3.31 1.96
N VAL A 242 -1.67 -2.13 1.45
CA VAL A 242 -0.71 -1.34 0.69
C VAL A 242 -0.63 0.06 1.28
N MET A 243 0.58 0.49 1.65
CA MET A 243 0.85 1.87 2.01
C MET A 243 1.41 2.60 0.80
N LEU A 244 0.69 3.59 0.30
CA LEU A 244 1.09 4.42 -0.82
C LEU A 244 1.47 5.82 -0.35
N ARG A 245 2.51 6.39 -0.93
CA ARG A 245 2.74 7.83 -0.90
C ARG A 245 2.25 8.47 -2.20
N VAL A 246 1.47 9.52 -2.08
CA VAL A 246 0.84 10.20 -3.22
C VAL A 246 1.54 11.51 -3.52
N TYR A 247 1.97 11.68 -4.76
CA TYR A 247 2.68 12.84 -5.25
C TYR A 247 1.90 13.52 -6.38
N ARG A 248 2.14 14.81 -6.57
CA ARG A 248 1.62 15.54 -7.73
C ARG A 248 2.53 15.29 -8.93
N GLY A 249 1.94 15.00 -10.08
CA GLY A 249 2.69 14.87 -11.33
C GLY A 249 2.24 13.68 -12.15
N LYS A 250 2.90 13.51 -13.31
CA LYS A 250 2.69 12.35 -14.18
C LYS A 250 3.31 11.11 -13.54
N LEU A 251 2.81 9.93 -13.93
CA LEU A 251 3.38 8.64 -13.53
C LEU A 251 4.91 8.67 -13.64
N PRO A 252 5.65 8.18 -12.63
CA PRO A 252 7.05 7.85 -12.83
C PRO A 252 7.13 6.83 -13.95
N ASP A 253 8.25 6.88 -14.68
CA ASP A 253 8.72 5.91 -15.66
C ASP A 253 7.73 4.78 -16.04
N ASN A 254 7.19 4.86 -17.27
CA ASN A 254 6.19 3.93 -17.81
C ASN A 254 6.62 2.44 -17.79
N ARG A 255 7.87 2.15 -17.40
CA ARG A 255 8.42 0.81 -17.20
C ARG A 255 7.80 0.01 -16.06
N TYR A 256 7.27 0.65 -15.01
CA TYR A 256 6.74 -0.06 -13.84
C TYR A 256 5.24 -0.38 -13.88
N TYR A 257 4.55 0.02 -14.95
CA TYR A 257 3.16 -0.33 -15.18
C TYR A 257 3.04 -1.05 -16.52
N GLY A 258 3.09 -2.39 -16.45
CA GLY A 258 3.27 -3.24 -17.61
C GLY A 258 2.57 -4.58 -17.47
N PHE A 259 3.07 -5.57 -18.20
CA PHE A 259 2.45 -6.88 -18.32
C PHE A 259 3.43 -7.95 -17.87
N ILE A 260 2.93 -9.03 -17.30
CA ILE A 260 3.70 -10.24 -17.00
C ILE A 260 3.20 -11.34 -17.91
N SER A 261 4.11 -11.95 -18.67
CA SER A 261 3.84 -13.20 -19.36
C SER A 261 4.27 -14.38 -18.49
N TYR A 262 3.50 -15.45 -18.49
CA TYR A 262 3.83 -16.71 -17.83
C TYR A 262 3.48 -17.89 -18.75
N CYS A 263 4.42 -18.79 -18.95
CA CYS A 263 4.20 -19.99 -19.75
C CYS A 263 3.83 -21.19 -18.87
N HIS A 264 2.63 -21.75 -19.06
CA HIS A 264 2.20 -22.93 -18.30
C HIS A 264 3.03 -24.19 -18.61
N ASN A 265 3.64 -24.26 -19.80
CA ASN A 265 4.43 -25.42 -20.22
C ASN A 265 5.79 -25.48 -19.51
N CYS A 266 6.62 -24.45 -19.63
CA CYS A 266 7.97 -24.45 -19.05
C CYS A 266 8.13 -23.62 -17.77
N GLY A 267 7.17 -22.75 -17.43
CA GLY A 267 7.27 -21.85 -16.28
C GLY A 267 7.99 -20.54 -16.51
N HIS A 268 8.47 -20.28 -17.74
CA HIS A 268 9.14 -19.04 -18.05
C HIS A 268 8.22 -17.85 -17.77
N SER A 269 8.74 -16.86 -17.05
CA SER A 269 8.03 -15.64 -16.67
C SER A 269 8.88 -14.41 -17.00
N GLN A 270 8.27 -13.43 -17.64
CA GLN A 270 8.94 -12.19 -18.07
C GLN A 270 7.97 -11.01 -17.98
N ALA A 271 8.49 -9.85 -17.58
CA ALA A 271 7.75 -8.59 -17.57
C ALA A 271 8.03 -7.80 -18.85
N PHE A 272 7.00 -7.12 -19.35
CA PHE A 272 7.01 -6.36 -20.59
C PHE A 272 6.39 -4.98 -20.35
N SER A 273 7.02 -3.95 -20.90
CA SER A 273 6.39 -2.63 -21.00
C SER A 273 5.39 -2.58 -22.18
N TRP A 274 4.63 -1.49 -22.26
CA TRP A 274 3.65 -1.28 -23.33
C TRP A 274 4.23 -1.37 -24.74
N ASP A 275 5.44 -0.85 -24.96
CA ASP A 275 6.15 -0.88 -26.25
C ASP A 275 6.69 -2.27 -26.61
N GLN A 276 6.79 -3.18 -25.63
CA GLN A 276 7.29 -4.54 -25.80
C GLN A 276 6.17 -5.58 -25.95
N LEU A 277 4.90 -5.17 -25.94
CA LEU A 277 3.76 -6.10 -25.95
C LEU A 277 3.78 -7.05 -27.16
N GLY A 278 4.17 -6.54 -28.33
CA GLY A 278 4.29 -7.35 -29.56
C GLY A 278 5.47 -8.30 -29.60
N GLN A 279 6.38 -8.24 -28.61
CA GLN A 279 7.60 -9.04 -28.53
C GLN A 279 7.46 -10.24 -27.58
N MET A 280 6.28 -10.44 -26.98
CA MET A 280 6.03 -11.52 -26.03
C MET A 280 6.15 -12.88 -26.69
N CYS A 281 7.08 -13.70 -26.20
CA CYS A 281 7.28 -15.07 -26.65
C CYS A 281 7.78 -15.97 -25.50
N CYS A 282 7.65 -17.28 -25.67
CA CYS A 282 8.29 -18.26 -24.78
C CYS A 282 9.50 -18.87 -25.49
N PRO A 283 10.69 -18.96 -24.86
CA PRO A 283 11.83 -19.70 -25.41
C PRO A 283 11.54 -21.19 -25.66
N CYS A 284 10.54 -21.75 -24.97
CA CYS A 284 10.16 -23.15 -25.02
C CYS A 284 9.37 -23.56 -26.29
N SER A 285 9.02 -22.61 -27.15
CA SER A 285 8.18 -22.87 -28.32
C SER A 285 8.76 -22.17 -29.54
N ASN A 286 8.84 -22.90 -30.65
CA ASN A 286 9.25 -22.35 -31.95
C ASN A 286 8.12 -21.55 -32.64
N SER A 287 6.93 -21.50 -32.04
CA SER A 287 5.78 -20.75 -32.55
C SER A 287 5.81 -19.30 -32.05
N ARG A 288 5.48 -18.34 -32.92
CA ARG A 288 5.46 -16.90 -32.60
C ARG A 288 4.51 -16.54 -31.44
N VAL A 289 3.44 -17.31 -31.19
CA VAL A 289 2.58 -17.17 -30.01
C VAL A 289 2.16 -18.56 -29.51
N PRO A 290 2.74 -19.07 -28.42
CA PRO A 290 2.39 -20.38 -27.86
C PRO A 290 1.02 -20.31 -27.19
N SER A 291 0.14 -21.30 -27.40
CA SER A 291 -1.12 -21.42 -26.64
C SER A 291 -0.92 -21.59 -25.13
N SER A 292 0.30 -21.94 -24.71
CA SER A 292 0.71 -22.09 -23.32
C SER A 292 1.08 -20.77 -22.64
N LEU A 293 1.21 -19.66 -23.38
CA LEU A 293 1.61 -18.36 -22.83
C LEU A 293 0.37 -17.58 -22.38
N VAL A 294 0.32 -17.22 -21.10
CA VAL A 294 -0.71 -16.35 -20.53
C VAL A 294 -0.08 -15.00 -20.21
N VAL A 295 -0.82 -13.92 -20.52
CA VAL A 295 -0.39 -12.55 -20.25
C VAL A 295 -1.34 -11.95 -19.22
N SER A 296 -0.78 -11.36 -18.16
CA SER A 296 -1.51 -10.67 -17.10
C SER A 296 -1.09 -9.22 -17.03
N GLY A 297 -2.05 -8.30 -16.95
CA GLY A 297 -1.80 -6.87 -16.83
C GLY A 297 -2.88 -6.02 -17.50
N PRO A 298 -2.71 -4.69 -17.50
CA PRO A 298 -1.55 -3.98 -16.95
C PRO A 298 -1.55 -3.99 -15.42
N LEU A 299 -0.37 -4.15 -14.82
CA LEU A 299 -0.18 -4.24 -13.38
C LEU A 299 1.14 -3.60 -12.96
N TRP A 300 1.31 -3.38 -11.66
CA TRP A 300 2.56 -2.87 -11.10
C TRP A 300 3.68 -3.92 -11.15
N THR A 301 4.74 -3.63 -11.89
CA THR A 301 5.94 -4.47 -12.03
C THR A 301 7.17 -3.88 -11.34
N GLY A 302 7.01 -2.70 -10.71
CA GLY A 302 8.08 -2.04 -9.96
C GLY A 302 8.29 -2.57 -8.54
N PRO A 303 9.15 -1.90 -7.75
CA PRO A 303 9.38 -2.24 -6.35
C PRO A 303 8.08 -2.14 -5.52
N LEU A 304 7.82 -3.13 -4.67
CA LEU A 304 6.67 -3.12 -3.75
C LEU A 304 6.98 -2.42 -2.42
N HIS A 305 8.26 -2.21 -2.14
CA HIS A 305 8.79 -1.80 -0.85
C HIS A 305 9.85 -0.72 -1.01
N ASP A 306 9.84 0.26 -0.12
CA ASP A 306 10.94 1.20 0.06
C ASP A 306 11.84 0.69 1.19
N ALA A 307 13.03 0.18 0.81
CA ALA A 307 13.98 -0.41 1.75
C ALA A 307 14.43 0.57 2.86
N LYS A 308 14.57 1.86 2.53
CA LYS A 308 14.97 2.87 3.51
C LYS A 308 13.84 3.10 4.51
N TYR A 309 12.62 3.24 4.00
CA TYR A 309 11.43 3.43 4.81
C TYR A 309 11.21 2.26 5.77
N LEU A 310 11.32 1.02 5.30
CA LEU A 310 11.16 -0.18 6.13
C LEU A 310 12.23 -0.32 7.21
N LYS A 311 13.49 0.02 6.91
CA LYS A 311 14.56 0.05 7.93
C LYS A 311 14.26 1.07 9.02
N GLU A 312 13.75 2.25 8.66
CA GLU A 312 13.30 3.23 9.65
C GLU A 312 12.12 2.70 10.47
N MET A 313 11.17 1.98 9.85
CA MET A 313 10.06 1.33 10.58
C MET A 313 10.56 0.30 11.59
N LEU A 314 11.53 -0.55 11.20
CA LEU A 314 12.12 -1.55 12.09
C LEU A 314 12.80 -0.90 13.30
N LEU A 315 13.62 0.12 13.08
CA LEU A 315 14.27 0.87 14.16
C LEU A 315 13.27 1.50 15.14
N PHE A 316 12.11 1.96 14.66
CA PHE A 316 11.07 2.49 15.53
C PHE A 316 10.28 1.39 16.24
N ALA A 317 10.01 0.27 15.58
CA ALA A 317 9.39 -0.89 16.21
C ALA A 317 10.24 -1.39 17.38
N GLU A 318 11.56 -1.43 17.24
CA GLU A 318 12.49 -1.77 18.32
C GLU A 318 12.43 -0.78 19.48
N LYS A 319 12.44 0.53 19.20
CA LYS A 319 12.32 1.59 20.23
C LYS A 319 11.02 1.53 21.01
N LEU A 320 9.93 1.11 20.37
CA LEU A 320 8.63 0.93 21.00
C LEU A 320 8.50 -0.42 21.72
N GLY A 321 9.51 -1.30 21.65
CA GLY A 321 9.46 -2.65 22.19
C GLY A 321 8.52 -3.59 21.43
N TRP A 322 8.15 -3.24 20.19
CA TRP A 322 7.31 -4.08 19.32
C TRP A 322 8.14 -5.12 18.55
N ALA A 323 9.45 -4.90 18.45
CA ALA A 323 10.47 -5.74 17.85
C ALA A 323 11.73 -5.78 18.74
N GLY A 324 12.64 -6.73 18.54
CA GLY A 324 13.95 -6.77 19.20
C GLY A 324 13.97 -7.32 20.63
N GLY A 325 12.84 -7.84 21.13
CA GLY A 325 12.81 -8.62 22.38
C GLY A 325 13.49 -9.99 22.20
N GLY A 326 13.97 -10.61 23.29
CA GLY A 326 14.69 -11.89 23.25
C GLY A 326 13.96 -13.06 22.54
N MET A 327 12.65 -12.89 22.27
CA MET A 327 11.88 -13.71 21.35
C MET A 327 11.48 -12.84 20.13
N ARG A 328 11.94 -13.22 18.93
CA ARG A 328 11.59 -12.51 17.67
C ARG A 328 10.08 -12.40 17.50
N THR A 329 9.56 -11.17 17.52
CA THR A 329 8.14 -10.91 17.29
C THR A 329 7.78 -11.14 15.83
N ASP A 330 6.51 -11.45 15.54
CA ASP A 330 6.07 -11.68 14.16
C ASP A 330 6.19 -10.42 13.29
N LEU A 331 6.08 -9.23 13.90
CA LEU A 331 6.33 -7.96 13.24
C LEU A 331 7.80 -7.80 12.83
N GLU A 332 8.75 -8.15 13.71
CA GLU A 332 10.19 -8.08 13.41
C GLU A 332 10.57 -9.00 12.25
N LYS A 333 10.05 -10.24 12.26
CA LYS A 333 10.27 -11.21 11.17
C LYS A 333 9.72 -10.66 9.86
N LEU A 334 8.49 -10.10 9.88
CA LEU A 334 7.87 -9.51 8.71
C LEU A 334 8.67 -8.32 8.18
N LEU A 335 9.06 -7.37 9.03
CA LEU A 335 9.81 -6.19 8.58
C LEU A 335 11.16 -6.57 7.95
N ASN A 336 11.90 -7.50 8.56
CA ASN A 336 13.15 -8.01 7.98
C ASN A 336 12.91 -8.66 6.61
N GLN A 337 11.86 -9.45 6.46
CA GLN A 337 11.51 -10.04 5.18
C GLN A 337 11.15 -8.97 4.13
N LEU A 338 10.34 -7.98 4.48
CA LEU A 338 9.99 -6.90 3.56
C LEU A 338 11.24 -6.11 3.14
N ILE A 339 12.21 -5.95 4.04
CA ILE A 339 13.52 -5.32 3.75
C ILE A 339 14.32 -6.18 2.76
N ASP A 340 14.38 -7.49 2.97
CA ASP A 340 15.08 -8.41 2.07
C ASP A 340 14.42 -8.46 0.68
N GLU A 341 13.08 -8.40 0.62
CA GLU A 341 12.31 -8.33 -0.63
C GLU A 341 12.44 -6.99 -1.37
N ALA A 342 12.88 -5.94 -0.68
CA ALA A 342 13.09 -4.61 -1.26
C ALA A 342 14.40 -4.50 -2.07
N ASP A 343 15.21 -5.56 -2.13
CA ASP A 343 16.46 -5.62 -2.89
C ASP A 343 16.18 -5.38 -4.40
N PRO A 344 16.69 -4.28 -4.98
CA PRO A 344 16.45 -3.94 -6.40
C PRO A 344 17.06 -4.94 -7.38
N SER A 345 17.99 -5.79 -6.93
CA SER A 345 18.54 -6.85 -7.76
C SER A 345 17.51 -7.96 -8.00
N LEU A 346 16.57 -8.16 -7.07
CA LEU A 346 15.56 -9.20 -7.21
C LEU A 346 14.57 -8.84 -8.34
N PRO A 347 14.26 -9.81 -9.23
CA PRO A 347 13.28 -9.61 -10.26
C PRO A 347 11.86 -9.60 -9.69
N PHE A 348 10.92 -9.13 -10.52
CA PHE A 348 9.50 -9.21 -10.23
C PHE A 348 9.06 -10.69 -10.08
N GLY A 349 8.04 -10.90 -9.24
CA GLY A 349 7.44 -12.22 -9.04
C GLY A 349 8.35 -13.23 -8.32
N TYR A 350 7.79 -14.41 -8.07
CA TYR A 350 8.47 -15.54 -7.43
C TYR A 350 8.02 -16.84 -8.13
N ILE A 351 8.82 -17.89 -8.08
CA ILE A 351 8.50 -19.20 -8.65
C ILE A 351 8.27 -20.21 -7.54
N LYS A 352 7.07 -20.76 -7.40
CA LYS A 352 6.78 -21.76 -6.34
C LYS A 352 7.70 -22.97 -6.45
N LEU A 353 8.35 -23.34 -5.36
CA LEU A 353 9.31 -24.46 -5.36
C LEU A 353 8.65 -25.77 -5.79
N ASP A 354 7.44 -26.04 -5.29
CA ASP A 354 6.69 -27.25 -5.65
C ASP A 354 6.35 -27.32 -7.15
N GLU A 355 6.18 -26.17 -7.79
CA GLU A 355 5.95 -26.09 -9.23
C GLU A 355 7.21 -26.47 -10.01
N VAL A 356 8.37 -25.99 -9.57
CA VAL A 356 9.66 -26.37 -10.17
C VAL A 356 9.94 -27.85 -9.95
N ALA A 357 9.77 -28.34 -8.72
CA ALA A 357 9.99 -29.74 -8.38
C ALA A 357 9.07 -30.68 -9.17
N SER A 358 7.78 -30.32 -9.29
CA SER A 358 6.81 -31.05 -10.09
C SER A 358 7.20 -31.11 -11.56
N ARG A 359 7.62 -29.99 -12.16
CA ARG A 359 8.09 -29.94 -13.55
C ARG A 359 9.35 -30.77 -13.79
N SER A 360 10.30 -30.69 -12.87
CA SER A 360 11.54 -31.47 -12.92
C SER A 360 11.34 -32.93 -12.53
N LYS A 361 10.13 -33.35 -12.15
CA LYS A 361 9.80 -34.70 -11.67
C LYS A 361 10.69 -35.15 -10.50
N VAL A 362 11.06 -34.21 -9.63
CA VAL A 362 11.84 -34.45 -8.42
C VAL A 362 10.99 -34.16 -7.18
N ASN A 363 11.38 -34.75 -6.05
CA ASN A 363 10.78 -34.37 -4.77
C ASN A 363 11.15 -32.92 -4.43
N SER A 364 10.19 -32.15 -3.90
CA SER A 364 10.44 -30.78 -3.44
C SER A 364 11.57 -30.78 -2.41
N PRO A 365 12.71 -30.13 -2.70
CA PRO A 365 13.81 -30.04 -1.75
C PRO A 365 13.40 -29.12 -0.59
N THR A 366 14.14 -29.21 0.53
CA THR A 366 13.95 -28.22 1.59
C THR A 366 14.44 -26.85 1.11
N LEU A 367 13.77 -25.80 1.57
CA LEU A 367 14.08 -24.42 1.22
C LEU A 367 15.56 -24.06 1.53
N ARG A 368 16.09 -24.62 2.61
CA ARG A 368 17.51 -24.50 2.99
C ARG A 368 18.43 -25.18 2.00
N ALA A 369 18.17 -26.44 1.65
CA ALA A 369 18.96 -27.18 0.67
C ALA A 369 18.93 -26.48 -0.71
N MET A 370 17.80 -25.87 -1.06
CA MET A 370 17.69 -25.07 -2.27
C MET A 370 18.53 -23.80 -2.20
N MET A 371 18.39 -23.00 -1.13
CA MET A 371 19.21 -21.79 -0.94
C MET A 371 20.71 -22.09 -0.96
N ASP A 372 21.15 -23.16 -0.29
CA ASP A 372 22.55 -23.59 -0.27
C ASP A 372 23.04 -23.99 -1.67
N SER A 373 22.17 -24.60 -2.48
CA SER A 373 22.49 -24.98 -3.86
C SER A 373 22.54 -23.75 -4.78
N ILE A 374 21.61 -22.81 -4.61
CA ILE A 374 21.58 -21.53 -5.33
C ILE A 374 22.83 -20.69 -5.02
N GLN A 375 23.25 -20.64 -3.75
CA GLN A 375 24.47 -19.94 -3.35
C GLN A 375 25.74 -20.56 -3.96
N LYS A 376 25.77 -21.89 -4.09
CA LYS A 376 26.88 -22.61 -4.74
C LYS A 376 26.94 -22.38 -6.25
N LEU A 377 25.81 -22.09 -6.89
CA LEU A 377 25.74 -21.95 -8.34
C LEU A 377 26.38 -20.65 -8.87
N GLN A 378 26.73 -19.67 -8.02
CA GLN A 378 27.39 -18.38 -8.35
C GLN A 378 26.79 -17.55 -9.52
N ASP A 379 25.73 -18.04 -10.16
CA ASP A 379 25.14 -17.48 -11.34
C ASP A 379 24.00 -16.53 -10.97
N ARG A 380 23.90 -15.40 -11.67
CA ARG A 380 22.89 -14.34 -11.43
C ARG A 380 21.73 -14.47 -12.41
N THR A 381 21.33 -15.68 -12.74
CA THR A 381 20.22 -15.93 -13.64
C THR A 381 18.89 -15.54 -12.99
N LEU A 382 17.97 -14.97 -13.79
CA LEU A 382 16.64 -14.52 -13.35
C LEU A 382 15.89 -15.58 -12.50
N LEU A 383 16.06 -16.86 -12.87
CA LEU A 383 15.51 -18.02 -12.18
C LEU A 383 16.00 -18.12 -10.72
N LEU A 384 17.32 -17.99 -10.48
CA LEU A 384 17.91 -18.08 -9.14
C LEU A 384 17.47 -16.93 -8.24
N MET A 385 17.24 -15.75 -8.82
CA MET A 385 16.76 -14.58 -8.09
C MET A 385 15.25 -14.67 -7.76
N GLN A 386 14.44 -15.22 -8.68
CA GLN A 386 13.03 -15.54 -8.40
C GLN A 386 12.90 -16.66 -7.36
N LEU A 387 13.77 -17.68 -7.41
CA LEU A 387 13.82 -18.74 -6.41
C LEU A 387 14.27 -18.22 -5.03
N ARG A 388 15.22 -17.28 -4.99
CA ARG A 388 15.58 -16.58 -3.75
C ARG A 388 14.39 -15.84 -3.16
N ARG A 389 13.59 -15.17 -4.00
CA ARG A 389 12.34 -14.52 -3.56
C ARG A 389 11.28 -15.52 -3.11
N THR A 390 11.13 -16.67 -3.78
CA THR A 390 10.26 -17.77 -3.34
C THR A 390 10.68 -18.29 -1.98
N ALA A 391 11.97 -18.47 -1.78
CA ALA A 391 12.50 -19.01 -0.55
C ALA A 391 12.25 -18.03 0.62
N LEU A 392 12.36 -16.71 0.39
CA LEU A 392 11.92 -15.70 1.37
C LEU A 392 10.41 -15.81 1.67
N TRP A 393 9.59 -15.97 0.63
CA TRP A 393 8.13 -16.06 0.74
C TRP A 393 7.64 -17.34 1.45
N GLN A 394 8.17 -18.51 1.09
CA GLN A 394 7.75 -19.78 1.69
C GLN A 394 8.21 -19.92 3.14
N HIS A 395 9.38 -19.36 3.50
CA HIS A 395 9.84 -19.31 4.89
C HIS A 395 8.92 -18.44 5.76
N ALA A 396 8.39 -17.36 5.21
CA ALA A 396 7.52 -16.41 5.91
C ALA A 396 6.13 -16.95 6.24
N TYR A 397 5.57 -17.76 5.36
CA TYR A 397 4.16 -18.15 5.43
C TYR A 397 3.94 -19.60 5.89
N GLY A 398 4.92 -20.19 6.55
CA GLY A 398 4.75 -21.45 7.29
C GLY A 398 4.46 -22.68 6.42
N LEU A 399 4.74 -22.63 5.12
CA LEU A 399 4.64 -23.76 4.20
C LEU A 399 5.87 -24.67 4.33
N GLN A 400 6.21 -25.07 5.56
CA GLN A 400 7.15 -26.18 5.79
C GLN A 400 6.34 -27.45 6.02
N ARG A 401 6.31 -28.33 5.02
CA ARG A 401 6.06 -29.75 5.31
C ARG A 401 7.33 -30.32 5.94
N SER A 402 7.18 -30.99 7.08
CA SER A 402 8.17 -31.93 7.56
C SER A 402 8.38 -32.99 6.48
N SER A 403 9.58 -33.10 5.93
CA SER A 403 9.93 -34.24 5.08
C SER A 403 11.25 -34.87 5.51
N SER A 404 11.17 -36.20 5.56
CA SER A 404 12.22 -37.16 5.77
C SER A 404 13.34 -37.02 4.75
N LYS A 405 14.57 -37.24 5.23
CA LYS A 405 15.86 -37.34 4.52
C LYS A 405 15.75 -37.42 2.98
N ALA A 406 16.14 -36.35 2.30
CA ALA A 406 16.38 -36.35 0.85
C ALA A 406 17.89 -36.52 0.59
N ASP A 407 18.21 -37.51 -0.25
CA ASP A 407 19.56 -37.91 -0.64
C ASP A 407 20.17 -36.93 -1.66
N GLY A 408 21.49 -36.69 -1.56
CA GLY A 408 22.20 -35.56 -2.19
C GLY A 408 22.40 -35.64 -3.71
N SER A 409 21.78 -36.58 -4.41
CA SER A 409 22.02 -36.87 -5.83
C SER A 409 21.03 -36.19 -6.81
N ASN A 410 19.94 -35.59 -6.34
CA ASN A 410 18.86 -35.06 -7.19
C ASN A 410 18.99 -33.58 -7.62
N LEU A 411 20.04 -32.87 -7.18
CA LEU A 411 20.15 -31.40 -7.36
C LEU A 411 20.80 -30.96 -8.68
N ASN A 412 21.55 -31.82 -9.37
CA ASN A 412 22.25 -31.49 -10.61
C ASN A 412 21.34 -31.41 -11.86
N VAL A 413 20.06 -31.78 -11.73
CA VAL A 413 19.10 -31.75 -12.85
C VAL A 413 18.42 -30.38 -12.99
N MET A 414 18.39 -29.56 -11.94
CA MET A 414 17.70 -28.26 -11.95
C MET A 414 18.54 -27.11 -12.55
N SER A 415 19.83 -27.30 -12.78
CA SER A 415 20.72 -26.28 -13.37
C SER A 415 20.76 -26.33 -14.91
N ALA A 416 20.11 -27.30 -15.54
CA ALA A 416 20.18 -27.56 -16.98
C ALA A 416 18.88 -27.22 -17.74
N GLN A 417 17.91 -26.54 -17.13
CA GLN A 417 16.63 -26.17 -17.75
C GLN A 417 16.29 -24.68 -17.61
#